data_AF-A0A447UIA9-F1
#
_entry.id   AF-A0A447UIA9-F1
#
_cell.length_a   1.000
_cell.length_b   1.000
_cell.length_c   1.000
_cell.angle_alpha   90.00
_cell.angle_beta   90.00
_cell.angle_gamma   90.00
#
_symmetry.space_group_name_H-M   'P 1'
#
loop_
_entity.id
_entity.type
_entity.pdbx_description
1 polymer ?
#
loop_
_entity_poly.entity_id
_entity_poly.type
_entity_poly.pdbx_seq_one_letter_code
_entity_poly.pdbx_strand_id
1 'polypeptide(L)'
;MNNNGGQIFSLLPTPQSERERFYLMPQNVHFEHAAAMFNLKYHRPQSWDELDAALAGAWRTPTTTVIELVVNDTDGAQTLQQLLAQVSHL
;
A
#
# COMPACT_ATOMS: atom_id res chain seq x y z
N MET A 1 2.05 -3.05 1.49
CA MET A 1 1.36 -1.89 0.90
C MET A 1 0.06 -1.69 1.67
N ASN A 2 -0.15 -0.51 2.22
CA ASN A 2 -1.39 -0.11 2.88
C ASN A 2 -1.89 1.17 2.21
N ASN A 3 -2.92 1.03 1.39
CA ASN A 3 -3.64 2.11 0.70
C ASN A 3 -5.08 2.23 1.23
N ASN A 4 -5.29 1.77 2.47
CA ASN A 4 -6.54 1.85 3.21
C ASN A 4 -7.77 1.26 2.49
N GLY A 5 -7.64 0.06 1.93
CA GLY A 5 -8.77 -0.69 1.36
C GLY A 5 -8.51 -1.28 -0.03
N GLY A 6 -9.57 -1.77 -0.67
CA GLY A 6 -9.52 -2.38 -2.00
C GLY A 6 -9.41 -1.37 -3.14
N GLN A 7 -8.31 -0.61 -3.26
CA GLN A 7 -8.19 0.48 -4.24
C GLN A 7 -8.24 0.04 -5.71
N ILE A 8 -8.24 -1.25 -6.01
CA ILE A 8 -8.61 -1.78 -7.33
C ILE A 8 -10.00 -1.29 -7.78
N PHE A 9 -10.92 -1.06 -6.85
CA PHE A 9 -12.26 -0.55 -7.17
C PHE A 9 -12.29 0.94 -7.53
N SER A 10 -11.21 1.67 -7.28
CA SER A 10 -10.99 3.04 -7.77
C SER A 10 -10.52 3.06 -9.23
N LEU A 11 -9.94 1.95 -9.72
CA LEU A 11 -9.61 1.76 -11.14
C LEU A 11 -10.81 1.31 -11.97
N LEU A 12 -11.73 0.55 -11.37
CA LEU A 12 -12.95 0.09 -12.03
C LEU A 12 -14.03 1.19 -12.04
N PRO A 13 -14.94 1.21 -13.04
CA PRO A 13 -16.05 2.17 -13.10
C PRO A 13 -17.16 1.80 -12.08
N THR A 14 -16.82 1.83 -10.79
CA THR A 14 -17.76 1.55 -9.69
C THR A 14 -18.61 2.78 -9.37
N PRO A 15 -19.85 2.62 -8.86
CA PRO A 15 -20.71 3.75 -8.50
C PRO A 15 -20.09 4.54 -7.33
N GLN A 16 -19.87 5.84 -7.52
CA GLN A 16 -19.15 6.67 -6.54
C GLN A 16 -19.84 6.72 -5.17
N SER A 17 -21.18 6.71 -5.13
CA SER A 17 -21.98 6.76 -3.90
C SER A 17 -21.84 5.51 -3.02
N GLU A 18 -21.51 4.37 -3.62
CA GLU A 18 -21.46 3.06 -2.94
C GLU A 18 -20.03 2.55 -2.78
N ARG A 19 -19.08 3.16 -3.49
CA ARG A 19 -17.69 2.72 -3.61
C ARG A 19 -17.01 2.55 -2.25
N GLU A 20 -17.11 3.52 -1.36
CA GLU A 20 -16.41 3.46 -0.08
C GLU A 20 -16.93 2.33 0.82
N ARG A 21 -18.27 2.25 0.95
CA ARG A 21 -18.94 1.34 1.88
C ARG A 21 -18.97 -0.12 1.41
N PHE A 22 -19.17 -0.34 0.11
CA PHE A 22 -19.43 -1.68 -0.43
C PHE A 22 -18.28 -2.25 -1.27
N TYR A 23 -17.26 -1.45 -1.58
CA TYR A 23 -16.14 -1.89 -2.41
C TYR A 23 -14.78 -1.67 -1.73
N LEU A 24 -14.45 -0.42 -1.36
CA LEU A 24 -13.13 -0.10 -0.79
C LEU A 24 -12.97 -0.69 0.62
N MET A 25 -14.02 -0.62 1.44
CA MET A 25 -14.05 -1.14 2.81
C MET A 25 -12.78 -0.77 3.60
N PRO A 26 -12.47 0.54 3.75
CA PRO A 26 -11.30 1.00 4.47
C PRO A 26 -11.33 0.47 5.91
N GLN A 27 -10.29 -0.25 6.29
CA GLN A 27 -10.18 -0.82 7.64
C GLN A 27 -9.54 0.17 8.62
N ASN A 28 -8.85 1.22 8.12
CA ASN A 28 -8.15 2.22 8.93
C ASN A 28 -7.22 1.60 9.99
N VAL A 29 -6.51 0.54 9.60
CA VAL A 29 -5.57 -0.19 10.48
C VAL A 29 -4.13 -0.07 9.99
N HIS A 30 -3.20 -0.19 10.93
CA HIS A 30 -1.78 -0.44 10.69
C HIS A 30 -1.42 -1.86 11.14
N PHE A 31 -0.34 -2.41 10.59
CA PHE A 31 0.12 -3.78 10.86
C PHE A 31 1.11 -3.88 12.02
N GLU A 32 1.43 -2.77 12.69
CA GLU A 32 2.41 -2.73 13.80
C GLU A 32 2.06 -3.70 14.94
N HIS A 33 0.80 -3.71 15.38
CA HIS A 33 0.36 -4.59 16.45
C HIS A 33 0.28 -6.06 16.00
N ALA A 34 -0.04 -6.29 14.73
CA ALA A 34 -0.02 -7.64 14.16
C ALA A 34 1.42 -8.19 14.14
N ALA A 35 2.40 -7.38 13.70
CA ALA A 35 3.81 -7.76 13.74
C ALA A 35 4.30 -8.02 15.18
N ALA A 36 3.94 -7.15 16.12
CA ALA A 36 4.28 -7.31 17.53
C ALA A 36 3.70 -8.59 18.15
N MET A 37 2.45 -8.96 17.81
CA MET A 37 1.80 -10.18 18.29
C MET A 37 2.58 -11.45 17.92
N PHE A 38 3.22 -11.48 16.75
CA PHE A 38 4.04 -12.60 16.28
C PHE A 38 5.53 -12.40 16.55
N ASN A 39 5.89 -11.37 17.32
CA ASN A 39 7.27 -11.02 17.65
C ASN A 39 8.17 -10.82 16.40
N LEU A 40 7.59 -10.22 15.35
CA LEU A 40 8.24 -9.92 14.08
C LEU A 40 8.86 -8.51 14.11
N LYS A 41 9.96 -8.33 13.36
CA LYS A 41 10.50 -6.99 13.09
C LYS A 41 9.48 -6.20 12.25
N TYR A 42 9.31 -4.92 12.55
CA TYR A 42 8.36 -4.05 11.85
C TYR A 42 9.02 -2.73 11.47
N HIS A 43 8.79 -2.30 10.23
CA HIS A 43 9.20 -0.99 9.72
C HIS A 43 8.06 -0.34 8.94
N ARG A 44 7.92 0.98 9.08
CA ARG A 44 7.00 1.81 8.30
C ARG A 44 7.75 2.98 7.69
N PRO A 45 8.53 2.74 6.61
CA PRO A 45 9.39 3.76 6.03
C PRO A 45 8.56 4.90 5.41
N GLN A 46 9.03 6.13 5.58
CA GLN A 46 8.41 7.35 5.05
C GLN A 46 9.17 7.92 3.84
N SER A 47 10.30 7.32 3.48
CA SER A 47 11.14 7.73 2.36
C SER A 47 11.76 6.52 1.66
N TRP A 48 12.29 6.74 0.45
CA TRP A 48 13.02 5.71 -0.29
C TRP A 48 14.28 5.25 0.47
N ASP A 49 15.01 6.18 1.08
CA ASP A 49 16.21 5.88 1.87
C ASP A 49 15.87 4.98 3.07
N GLU A 50 14.76 5.24 3.76
CA GLU A 50 14.28 4.40 4.86
C GLU A 50 13.82 3.02 4.39
N LEU A 51 13.18 2.93 3.22
CA LEU A 51 12.77 1.65 2.63
C LEU A 51 14.00 0.80 2.28
N ASP A 52 15.01 1.39 1.64
CA ASP A 52 16.25 0.72 1.30
C ASP A 52 17.00 0.24 2.54
N ALA A 53 17.07 1.07 3.58
CA ALA A 53 17.65 0.68 4.86
C ALA A 53 16.89 -0.48 5.53
N ALA A 54 15.56 -0.45 5.52
CA ALA A 54 14.71 -1.50 6.08
C ALA A 54 14.88 -2.83 5.34
N LEU A 55 14.91 -2.80 4.01
CA LEU A 55 15.17 -3.98 3.17
C LEU A 55 16.57 -4.54 3.42
N ALA A 56 17.60 -3.69 3.40
CA ALA A 56 18.97 -4.10 3.68
C ALA A 56 19.12 -4.73 5.08
N GLY A 57 18.37 -4.24 6.07
CA GLY A 57 18.32 -4.83 7.41
C GLY A 57 17.59 -6.18 7.45
N ALA A 58 16.47 -6.31 6.75
CA ALA A 58 15.66 -7.52 6.71
C ALA A 58 16.43 -8.72 6.13
N TRP A 59 17.21 -8.52 5.08
CA TRP A 59 17.97 -9.58 4.42
C TRP A 59 19.15 -10.14 5.23
N ARG A 60 19.59 -9.45 6.29
CA ARG A 60 20.76 -9.88 7.10
C ARG A 60 20.47 -11.05 8.03
N THR A 61 19.20 -11.35 8.29
CA THR A 61 18.80 -12.36 9.27
C THR A 61 17.73 -13.27 8.69
N PRO A 62 17.76 -14.59 8.95
CA PRO A 62 16.75 -15.53 8.49
C PRO A 62 15.47 -15.44 9.35
N THR A 63 14.89 -14.24 9.43
CA THR A 63 13.68 -13.93 10.20
C THR A 63 12.73 -13.11 9.36
N THR A 64 11.42 -13.29 9.56
CA THR A 64 10.42 -12.46 8.90
C THR A 64 10.45 -11.02 9.42
N THR A 65 10.41 -10.06 8.49
CA THR A 65 10.27 -8.62 8.77
C THR A 65 9.06 -8.10 8.01
N VAL A 66 8.16 -7.39 8.71
CA VAL A 66 7.01 -6.72 8.11
C VAL A 66 7.40 -5.29 7.75
N ILE A 67 7.30 -4.94 6.47
CA ILE A 67 7.51 -3.57 5.99
C ILE A 67 6.17 -3.03 5.46
N GLU A 68 5.59 -2.10 6.19
CA GLU A 68 4.34 -1.44 5.81
C GLU A 68 4.64 -0.13 5.06
N LEU A 69 4.47 -0.16 3.74
CA LEU A 69 4.44 1.05 2.93
C LEU A 69 3.02 1.63 2.95
N VAL A 70 2.83 2.71 3.71
CA VAL A 70 1.59 3.50 3.72
C VAL A 70 1.63 4.48 2.56
N VAL A 71 0.64 4.39 1.68
CA VAL A 71 0.52 5.25 0.50
C VAL A 71 -0.87 5.86 0.48
N ASN A 72 -1.01 7.00 -0.21
CA ASN A 72 -2.33 7.57 -0.44
C ASN A 72 -3.20 6.58 -1.23
N ASP A 73 -4.51 6.64 -0.97
CA ASP A 73 -5.50 5.72 -1.48
C ASP A 73 -5.51 5.62 -3.02
N THR A 74 -5.50 6.76 -3.70
CA THR A 74 -5.83 6.86 -5.12
C THR A 74 -4.62 7.13 -6.02
N ASP A 75 -3.46 7.47 -5.46
CA ASP A 75 -2.25 7.81 -6.22
C ASP A 75 -1.84 6.69 -7.18
N GLY A 76 -1.88 5.43 -6.74
CA GLY A 76 -1.55 4.29 -7.58
C GLY A 76 -2.52 4.09 -8.75
N ALA A 77 -3.82 4.29 -8.49
CA ALA A 77 -4.85 4.17 -9.50
C ALA A 77 -4.75 5.29 -10.56
N GLN A 78 -4.55 6.53 -10.09
CA GLN A 78 -4.43 7.71 -10.95
C GLN A 78 -3.15 7.65 -11.80
N THR A 79 -2.01 7.27 -11.21
CA THR A 79 -0.73 7.15 -11.94
C THR A 79 -0.86 6.15 -13.08
N LEU A 80 -1.51 5.00 -12.85
CA LEU A 80 -1.73 4.00 -13.90
C LEU A 80 -2.63 4.53 -15.03
N GLN A 81 -3.74 5.21 -14.69
CA GLN A 81 -4.63 5.82 -15.68
C GLN A 81 -3.92 6.88 -16.52
N GLN A 82 -3.08 7.71 -15.90
CA GLN A 82 -2.29 8.74 -16.58
C GLN A 82 -1.28 8.12 -17.55
N LEU A 83 -0.55 7.08 -17.13
CA LEU A 83 0.40 6.37 -17.99
C LEU A 83 -0.29 5.70 -19.18
N LEU A 84 -1.46 5.09 -18.97
CA LEU A 84 -2.25 4.50 -20.05
C LEU A 84 -2.71 5.56 -21.07
N ALA A 85 -3.19 6.72 -20.60
CA ALA A 85 -3.56 7.82 -21.47
C ALA A 85 -2.36 8.33 -22.28
N GLN A 86 -1.20 8.51 -21.63
CA GLN A 86 0.02 8.98 -22.28
C GLN A 86 0.50 8.02 -23.37
N VAL A 87 0.49 6.71 -23.12
CA VAL A 87 0.91 5.70 -24.12
C VAL A 87 -0.10 5.58 -25.26
N SER A 88 -1.40 5.83 -25.01
CA SER A 88 -2.43 5.77 -26.07
C SER A 88 -2.34 6.92 -27.09
N HIS A 89 -1.58 7.97 -26.79
CA HIS A 89 -1.33 9.11 -27.67
C HIS A 89 0.02 9.04 -28.42
N LEU A 90 0.80 7.96 -28.22
CA LEU A 90 2.01 7.63 -28.98
C LEU A 90 1.66 6.76 -30.20
#